data_AF-A0A2N6F4V7-F1
#
_entry.id   AF-A0A2N6F4V7-F1
#
_cell.length_a   1.000
_cell.length_b   1.000
_cell.length_c   1.000
_cell.angle_alpha   90.00
_cell.angle_beta   90.00
_cell.angle_gamma   90.00
#
_symmetry.space_group_name_H-M   'P 1'
#
loop_
_entity.id
_entity.type
_entity.pdbx_description
1 polymer ?
#
loop_
_entity_poly.entity_id
_entity_poly.type
_entity_poly.pdbx_seq_one_letter_code
_entity_poly.pdbx_strand_id
1 'polypeptide(L)' 'MLVIMKKKASEEELEQVKEFLVEQDCDFHQSTGANRIILGVVGDTSKIDSKALKGITGVLDVYRIPDED' A
#
# COMPACT_ATOMS: atom_id res chain seq x y z
N MET A 1 -1.10 6.52 -4.92
CA MET A 1 -2.03 5.81 -3.99
C MET A 1 -1.39 5.74 -2.61
N LEU A 2 -2.15 5.66 -1.53
CA LEU A 2 -1.65 5.41 -0.18
C LEU A 2 -2.14 4.04 0.32
N VAL A 3 -1.23 3.21 0.82
CA VAL A 3 -1.54 1.96 1.53
C VAL A 3 -1.25 2.17 3.00
N ILE A 4 -2.25 1.94 3.84
CA ILE A 4 -2.17 2.17 5.27
C ILE A 4 -2.11 0.79 5.94
N MET A 5 -1.00 0.51 6.62
CA MET A 5 -0.84 -0.75 7.36
C MET A 5 -1.59 -0.72 8.69
N LYS A 6 -2.02 -1.89 9.16
CA LYS A 6 -2.51 -2.12 10.53
C LYS A 6 -1.40 -1.81 11.53
N LYS A 7 -1.78 -1.31 12.70
CA LYS A 7 -0.83 -0.94 13.78
C LYS A 7 0.08 -2.08 14.23
N LYS A 8 -0.40 -3.33 14.13
CA LYS A 8 0.33 -4.54 14.51
C LYS A 8 0.70 -5.39 13.31
N ALA A 9 0.76 -4.80 12.11
CA ALA A 9 1.17 -5.55 10.93
C ALA A 9 2.60 -6.08 11.13
N SER A 10 2.83 -7.34 10.78
CA SER A 10 4.16 -7.94 10.88
C SER A 10 5.07 -7.43 9.76
N GLU A 11 6.38 -7.66 9.88
CA GLU A 11 7.32 -7.38 8.79
C GLU A 11 7.03 -8.23 7.55
N GLU A 12 6.60 -9.49 7.74
CA GLU A 12 6.20 -10.38 6.65
C GLU A 12 4.94 -9.86 5.92
N GLU A 13 3.94 -9.40 6.65
CA GLU A 13 2.74 -8.78 6.06
C GLU A 13 3.08 -7.49 5.31
N LEU A 14 4.01 -6.69 5.83
CA LEU A 14 4.51 -5.51 5.13
C LEU A 14 5.24 -5.88 3.83
N GLU A 15 6.05 -6.94 3.86
CA GLU A 15 6.79 -7.38 2.68
C GLU A 15 5.86 -7.92 1.59
N GLN A 16 4.83 -8.70 1.96
CA GLN A 16 3.79 -9.15 1.02
C GLN A 16 3.11 -7.97 0.29
N VAL A 17 2.87 -6.87 1.00
CA VAL A 17 2.30 -5.66 0.38
C VAL A 17 3.29 -5.01 -0.57
N LYS A 18 4.59 -4.94 -0.22
CA LYS A 18 5.62 -4.38 -1.11
C LYS A 18 5.78 -5.23 -2.37
N GLU A 19 5.88 -6.55 -2.23
CA GLU A 19 5.99 -7.50 -3.34
C GLU A 19 4.81 -7.34 -4.30
N PHE A 20 3.58 -7.31 -3.77
CA PHE A 20 2.39 -7.04 -4.58
C PHE A 20 2.51 -5.74 -5.38
N LEU A 21 3.03 -4.66 -4.79
CA LEU A 21 3.17 -3.37 -5.49
C LEU A 21 4.24 -3.44 -6.60
N VAL A 22 5.37 -4.13 -6.36
CA VAL A 22 6.42 -4.34 -7.38
C VAL A 22 5.89 -5.17 -8.54
N GLU A 23 5.10 -6.22 -8.27
CA GLU A 23 4.45 -7.04 -9.31
C GLU A 23 3.47 -6.24 -10.18
N GLN A 24 2.99 -5.09 -9.72
CA GLN A 24 2.16 -4.16 -10.48
C GLN A 24 2.98 -3.05 -11.17
N ASP A 25 4.30 -3.23 -11.33
CA ASP A 25 5.24 -2.23 -11.89
C ASP A 25 5.16 -0.87 -11.18
N CYS A 26 4.90 -0.86 -9.88
CA CYS A 26 4.83 0.35 -9.06
C CYS A 26 5.99 0.44 -8.08
N ASP A 27 6.51 1.67 -7.92
CA ASP A 27 7.43 2.02 -6.85
C ASP A 27 6.65 2.46 -5.60
N PHE A 28 7.32 2.48 -4.45
CA PHE A 28 6.73 2.99 -3.22
C PHE A 28 7.75 3.64 -2.29
N HIS A 29 7.27 4.59 -1.50
CA HIS A 29 7.97 5.22 -0.39
C HIS A 29 7.34 4.79 0.92
N GLN A 30 8.17 4.33 1.86
CA GLN A 30 7.70 3.94 3.19
C GLN A 30 7.85 5.09 4.19
N SER A 31 6.75 5.46 4.84
CA SER A 31 6.73 6.34 6.00
C SER A 31 6.45 5.51 7.27
N THR A 32 7.41 5.48 8.19
CA THR A 32 7.30 4.76 9.46
C THR A 32 6.98 5.74 10.58
N GLY A 33 5.76 5.65 11.12
CA GLY A 33 5.34 6.44 12.28
C GLY A 33 5.22 5.60 13.54
N ALA A 34 5.11 6.26 14.70
CA ALA A 34 4.96 5.60 16.00
C ALA A 34 3.72 4.67 16.11
N ASN A 35 2.71 4.88 15.27
CA ASN A 35 1.45 4.14 15.33
C ASN A 35 1.24 3.16 14.16
N ARG A 36 1.84 3.40 13.00
CA ARG A 36 1.68 2.56 11.80
C ARG A 36 2.67 2.96 10.72
N ILE A 37 2.80 2.08 9.74
CA ILE A 37 3.52 2.31 8.49
C ILE A 37 2.50 2.71 7.41
N ILE A 38 2.90 3.65 6.55
CA ILE A 38 2.15 4.05 5.36
C ILE A 38 3.08 3.91 4.16
N LEU A 39 2.59 3.29 3.09
CA LEU A 39 3.29 3.22 1.80
C LEU A 39 2.64 4.21 0.84
N GLY A 40 3.41 5.19 0.39
CA GLY A 40 3.05 6.04 -0.74
C GLY A 40 3.45 5.35 -2.03
N VAL A 41 2.49 4.97 -2.86
CA VAL A 41 2.69 4.24 -4.12
C VAL A 41 2.77 5.23 -5.28
N VAL A 42 3.82 5.08 -6.10
CA VAL A 42 4.18 5.91 -7.26
C VAL A 42 4.18 5.02 -8.51
N GLY A 43 3.58 5.51 -9.60
CA GLY A 43 3.44 4.75 -10.85
C GLY A 43 1.99 4.75 -11.35
N ASP A 44 1.70 3.90 -12.35
CA ASP A 44 0.34 3.74 -12.90
C ASP A 44 -0.53 2.91 -11.95
N THR A 45 -1.07 3.57 -10.93
CA THR A 45 -1.94 2.92 -9.94
C THR A 45 -3.39 2.71 -10.43
N SER A 46 -3.71 3.07 -11.69
CA SER A 46 -5.06 2.92 -12.25
C SER A 46 -5.47 1.46 -12.41
N LYS A 47 -4.49 0.58 -12.68
CA LYS A 47 -4.67 -0.85 -12.89
C LYS A 47 -4.71 -1.68 -11.60
N ILE A 48 -4.28 -1.12 -10.48
CA ILE A 48 -4.27 -1.84 -9.20
C ILE A 48 -5.71 -2.10 -8.72
N ASP A 49 -6.05 -3.36 -8.45
CA ASP A 49 -7.31 -3.67 -7.75
C ASP A 49 -7.16 -3.31 -6.26
N SER A 50 -7.79 -2.19 -5.86
CA SER A 50 -7.74 -1.71 -4.48
C SER A 50 -8.43 -2.66 -3.49
N LYS A 51 -9.40 -3.48 -3.94
CA LYS A 51 -10.03 -4.49 -3.08
C LYS A 51 -9.10 -5.67 -2.84
N ALA A 52 -8.39 -6.12 -3.88
CA ALA A 52 -7.37 -7.16 -3.73
C ALA A 52 -6.27 -6.72 -2.77
N LEU A 53 -5.74 -5.51 -2.96
CA LEU A 53 -4.72 -4.93 -2.08
C LEU A 53 -5.21 -4.76 -0.64
N LYS A 54 -6.45 -4.29 -0.44
CA LYS A 54 -7.06 -4.19 0.90
C LYS A 54 -7.33 -5.56 1.56
N GLY A 55 -7.38 -6.63 0.76
CA GLY A 55 -7.53 -8.01 1.22
C GLY A 55 -6.24 -8.62 1.77
N ILE A 56 -5.07 -8.04 1.48
CA ILE A 56 -3.78 -8.53 1.99
C ILE A 56 -3.75 -8.38 3.52
N THR A 57 -3.31 -9.44 4.21
CA THR A 57 -3.16 -9.42 5.67
C THR A 57 -2.20 -8.30 6.07
N GLY A 58 -2.48 -7.60 7.16
CA GLY A 58 -1.72 -6.42 7.55
C GLY A 58 -2.16 -5.10 6.91
N VAL A 59 -2.91 -5.08 5.80
CA VAL A 59 -3.47 -3.83 5.26
C VAL A 59 -4.70 -3.41 6.08
N LEU A 60 -4.74 -2.12 6.46
CA LEU A 60 -5.89 -1.49 7.12
C LEU A 60 -6.82 -0.84 6.09
N ASP A 61 -6.25 -0.01 5.22
CA ASP A 61 -7.01 0.67 4.18
C ASP A 61 -6.14 1.10 3.01
N VAL A 62 -6.78 1.42 1.90
CA VAL A 62 -6.15 1.90 0.67
C VAL A 62 -6.88 3.15 0.22
N TYR A 63 -6.13 4.23 -0.01
CA TYR A 63 -6.66 5.48 -0.56
C TYR A 63 -6.06 5.72 -1.95
N ARG A 64 -6.88 5.65 -2.99
CA ARG A 64 -6.48 6.08 -4.33
C ARG A 64 -6.55 7.61 -4.38
N ILE A 65 -5.45 8.23 -4.78
CA ILE A 65 -5.40 9.67 -5.00
C ILE A 65 -6.21 9.94 -6.27
N PRO A 66 -7.24 10.80 -6.23
CA PRO A 66 -8.00 11.15 -7.42
C PRO A 66 -7.15 11.95 -8.40
N ASP A 67 -7.54 11.94 -9.67
CA ASP A 67 -6.93 12.81 -10.68
C ASP A 67 -7.18 14.29 -10.32
N GLU A 68 -6.26 15.17 -10.69
CA GLU A 68 -6.45 16.62 -10.60
C GLU A 68 -7.25 17.08 -11.82
N ASP A 69 -8.28 17.90 -11.60
CA ASP A 69 -9.13 18.50 -12.66
C ASP A 69 -8.36 19.48 -13.55
#